data_AF-A0A9P9WHF5-F1
#
_entry.id   AF-A0A9P9WHF5-F1
#
_cell.length_a   1.000
_cell.length_b   1.000
_cell.length_c   1.000
_cell.angle_alpha   90.00
_cell.angle_beta   90.00
_cell.angle_gamma   90.00
#
_symmetry.space_group_name_H-M   'P 1'
#
loop_
_entity.id
_entity.type
_entity.pdbx_description
1 polymer ?
#
loop_
_entity_poly.entity_id
_entity_poly.type
_entity_poly.pdbx_seq_one_letter_code
_entity_poly.pdbx_strand_id
1 'polypeptide(L)'
;MACNILEPTRGASLSFLAEHLTGTERRSIEFQKGQLLRRISSFKSPNSRFGPVVAVISSSTASSDPGAAEEASSAGPGGAHSWMNAFLTLVEGVLRDGEDLAVMMSYSLIRHHVHRLSHLLDAVTQARLVVLDAGSNSNVLVSRSTKPGDQEGDKPVPRRPGKEEGEVTGKAEKTGEIKEMTKENASKSMGSPGFSVRGLRDWSNCIFGDPLMTAAFNEAPSPELLRGFGYSNIPALDDDDNTSSLPPPTTSTPTPIDDMIEDPENADIRLLLYECYHAAVGVVRQFYRPAGTDGTRREMAARRRLATVLNRLAEVDENAGKRPRTASIDIWPMKKPKSDNGADEDP
;
A
#
# COMPACT_ATOMS: atom_id res chain seq x y z
N MET A 1 -31.81 -14.37 0.81
CA MET A 1 -30.71 -13.78 0.02
C MET A 1 -30.83 -12.27 0.13
N ALA A 2 -29.91 -11.62 0.84
CA ALA A 2 -29.84 -10.15 0.85
C ALA A 2 -28.97 -9.73 -0.33
N CYS A 3 -29.52 -8.97 -1.27
CA CYS A 3 -28.76 -8.39 -2.38
C CYS A 3 -28.36 -6.97 -1.97
N ASN A 4 -27.05 -6.70 -1.95
CA ASN A 4 -26.55 -5.34 -1.79
C ASN A 4 -26.58 -4.66 -3.16
N ILE A 5 -27.50 -3.70 -3.33
CA ILE A 5 -27.55 -2.83 -4.50
C ILE A 5 -26.63 -1.63 -4.18
N LEU A 6 -25.51 -1.55 -4.89
CA LEU A 6 -24.57 -0.44 -4.79
C LEU A 6 -24.68 0.42 -6.05
N GLU A 7 -24.55 1.73 -5.90
CA GLU A 7 -24.42 2.62 -7.05
C GLU A 7 -23.15 2.27 -7.83
N PRO A 8 -23.20 2.18 -9.18
CA PRO A 8 -22.00 1.94 -9.98
C PRO A 8 -20.99 3.06 -9.80
N THR A 9 -19.87 2.78 -9.13
CA THR A 9 -18.76 3.74 -9.02
C THR A 9 -18.25 4.06 -10.43
N ARG A 10 -18.31 5.34 -10.82
CA ARG A 10 -17.84 5.78 -12.14
C ARG A 10 -16.33 5.54 -12.28
N GLY A 11 -15.92 4.77 -13.30
CA GLY A 11 -14.52 4.57 -13.65
C GLY A 11 -14.25 3.21 -14.29
N ALA A 12 -13.12 3.08 -14.98
CA ALA A 12 -12.61 1.81 -15.49
C ALA A 12 -11.45 1.32 -14.60
N SER A 13 -11.23 -0.01 -14.59
CA SER A 13 -10.05 -0.60 -13.95
C SER A 13 -8.78 -0.02 -14.55
N LEU A 14 -7.79 0.32 -13.73
CA LEU A 14 -6.49 0.74 -14.23
C LEU A 14 -5.84 -0.34 -15.11
N SER A 15 -6.07 -1.63 -14.81
CA SER A 15 -5.59 -2.75 -15.61
C SER A 15 -6.09 -2.73 -17.06
N PHE A 16 -7.29 -2.19 -17.31
CA PHE A 16 -7.85 -2.08 -18.65
C PHE A 16 -7.27 -0.90 -19.44
N LEU A 17 -6.75 0.12 -18.73
CA LEU A 17 -6.23 1.34 -19.34
C LEU A 17 -4.69 1.36 -19.41
N ALA A 18 -4.02 0.50 -18.64
CA ALA A 18 -2.57 0.54 -18.42
C ALA A 18 -1.74 0.44 -19.70
N GLU A 19 -2.26 -0.20 -20.76
CA GLU A 19 -1.61 -0.38 -22.05
C GLU A 19 -1.59 0.91 -22.90
N HIS A 20 -2.37 1.94 -22.53
CA HIS A 20 -2.54 3.17 -23.32
C HIS A 20 -2.20 4.45 -22.57
N LEU A 21 -1.61 4.36 -21.37
CA LEU A 21 -1.24 5.53 -20.58
C LEU A 21 0.14 6.07 -20.95
N THR A 22 0.23 7.39 -21.09
CA THR A 22 1.53 8.08 -21.19
C THR A 22 2.29 8.01 -19.87
N GLY A 23 3.61 8.20 -19.90
CA GLY A 23 4.44 8.16 -18.70
C GLY A 23 4.04 9.21 -17.65
N THR A 24 3.62 10.40 -18.09
CA THR A 24 3.14 11.48 -17.20
C THR A 24 1.79 11.14 -16.56
N GLU A 25 0.86 10.55 -17.31
CA GLU A 25 -0.43 10.07 -16.78
C GLU A 25 -0.22 8.94 -15.75
N ARG A 26 0.69 8.00 -16.03
CA ARG A 26 1.04 6.94 -15.08
C ARG A 26 1.60 7.52 -13.78
N ARG A 27 2.56 8.45 -13.87
CA ARG A 27 3.10 9.16 -12.69
C ARG A 27 2.01 9.86 -11.88
N SER A 28 1.10 10.57 -12.55
CA SER A 28 -0.04 11.24 -11.90
C SER A 28 -0.99 10.26 -11.19
N ILE A 29 -1.30 9.13 -11.83
CA ILE A 29 -2.16 8.09 -11.23
C ILE A 29 -1.47 7.46 -10.01
N GLU A 30 -0.18 7.15 -10.10
CA GLU A 30 0.60 6.61 -8.99
C GLU A 30 0.63 7.57 -7.79
N PHE A 31 0.84 8.86 -8.02
CA PHE A 31 0.74 9.88 -6.98
C PHE A 31 -0.66 9.91 -6.33
N GLN A 32 -1.73 9.87 -7.14
CA GLN A 32 -3.10 9.83 -6.64
C GLN A 32 -3.42 8.53 -5.88
N LYS A 33 -2.84 7.39 -6.28
CA LYS A 33 -2.93 6.12 -5.53
C LYS A 33 -2.31 6.27 -4.14
N GLY A 34 -1.12 6.87 -4.06
CA GLY A 34 -0.48 7.19 -2.78
C GLY A 34 -1.37 8.05 -1.88
N GLN A 35 -1.98 9.11 -2.42
CA GLN A 35 -2.92 9.96 -1.68
C GLN A 35 -4.16 9.22 -1.19
N LEU A 36 -4.72 8.33 -2.02
CA LEU A 36 -5.85 7.49 -1.64
C LEU A 36 -5.49 6.55 -0.49
N LEU A 37 -4.34 5.86 -0.60
CA LEU A 37 -3.85 4.98 0.45
C LEU A 37 -3.64 5.71 1.77
N ARG A 38 -3.04 6.90 1.73
CA ARG A 38 -2.89 7.75 2.92
C ARG A 38 -4.25 8.10 3.55
N ARG A 39 -5.23 8.48 2.73
CA ARG A 39 -6.59 8.81 3.21
C ARG A 39 -7.28 7.59 3.82
N ILE A 40 -7.08 6.39 3.29
CA ILE A 40 -7.64 5.16 3.87
C ILE A 40 -6.95 4.87 5.22
N SER A 41 -5.63 4.95 5.27
CA SER A 41 -4.83 4.71 6.48
C SER A 41 -4.97 5.77 7.57
N SER A 42 -5.69 6.87 7.31
CA SER A 42 -6.01 7.86 8.35
C SER A 42 -7.16 7.41 9.26
N PHE A 43 -8.01 6.47 8.81
CA PHE A 43 -9.07 5.89 9.62
C PHE A 43 -8.47 4.92 10.64
N LYS A 44 -8.73 5.17 11.92
CA LYS A 44 -8.28 4.31 13.03
C LYS A 44 -9.38 3.34 13.44
N SER A 45 -8.97 2.21 14.00
CA SER A 45 -9.86 1.22 14.59
C SER A 45 -10.71 1.85 15.70
N PRO A 46 -12.04 1.63 15.72
CA PRO A 46 -12.93 2.26 16.69
C PRO A 46 -12.71 1.78 18.14
N ASN A 47 -12.14 0.59 18.31
CA ASN A 47 -11.91 -0.06 19.61
C ASN A 47 -10.41 -0.31 19.89
N SER A 48 -9.52 0.30 19.08
CA SER A 48 -8.07 0.09 19.13
C SER A 48 -7.64 -1.38 18.99
N ARG A 49 -8.45 -2.20 18.31
CA ARG A 49 -8.14 -3.60 18.01
C ARG A 49 -7.63 -3.76 16.58
N PHE A 50 -6.80 -4.78 16.39
CA PHE A 50 -6.20 -5.15 15.12
C PHE A 50 -6.91 -6.34 14.48
N GLY A 51 -6.71 -6.54 13.18
CA GLY A 51 -7.18 -7.71 12.43
C GLY A 51 -8.30 -7.39 11.43
N PRO A 52 -9.02 -8.41 10.93
CA PRO A 52 -10.06 -8.23 9.91
C PRO A 52 -11.11 -7.21 10.32
N VAL A 53 -11.47 -6.30 9.40
CA VAL A 53 -12.44 -5.22 9.68
C VAL A 53 -13.76 -5.77 10.22
N VAL A 54 -14.24 -6.90 9.68
CA VAL A 54 -15.49 -7.53 10.10
C VAL A 54 -15.42 -7.99 11.56
N ALA A 55 -14.29 -8.55 12.00
CA ALA A 55 -14.11 -8.98 13.39
C ALA A 55 -14.01 -7.79 14.36
N VAL A 56 -13.34 -6.72 13.94
CA VAL A 56 -13.17 -5.49 14.73
C VAL A 56 -14.48 -4.73 14.88
N ILE A 57 -15.20 -4.47 13.79
CA ILE A 57 -16.43 -3.65 13.80
C ILE A 57 -17.60 -4.42 14.43
N SER A 58 -17.75 -5.72 14.16
CA SER A 58 -18.88 -6.50 14.69
C SER A 58 -18.86 -6.59 16.22
N SER A 59 -17.68 -6.51 16.83
CA SER A 59 -17.53 -6.45 18.28
C SER A 59 -18.02 -5.14 18.90
N SER A 60 -18.02 -4.06 18.12
CA SER A 60 -18.53 -2.75 18.54
C SER A 60 -20.06 -2.71 18.54
N THR A 61 -20.71 -3.58 17.77
CA THR A 61 -22.18 -3.68 17.66
C THR A 61 -22.79 -4.76 18.55
N ALA A 62 -21.98 -5.64 19.14
CA ALA A 62 -22.45 -6.70 20.03
C ALA A 62 -22.77 -6.14 21.43
N SER A 63 -23.98 -5.59 21.57
CA SER A 63 -24.60 -5.37 22.87
C SER A 63 -25.13 -6.68 23.45
N SER A 64 -24.68 -7.01 24.67
CA SER A 64 -25.47 -7.67 25.73
C SER A 64 -26.17 -9.03 25.47
N ASP A 65 -25.61 -9.97 24.70
CA ASP A 65 -26.12 -11.36 24.72
C ASP A 65 -24.98 -12.40 24.63
N PRO A 66 -24.71 -13.18 25.70
CA PRO A 66 -23.53 -14.04 25.81
C PRO A 66 -23.62 -15.39 25.04
N GLY A 67 -24.62 -15.60 24.18
CA GLY A 67 -24.95 -16.92 23.64
C GLY A 67 -24.62 -17.23 22.17
N ALA A 68 -24.16 -16.27 21.36
CA ALA A 68 -24.18 -16.42 19.88
C ALA A 68 -22.84 -16.19 19.14
N ALA A 69 -21.72 -15.99 19.84
CA ALA A 69 -20.48 -15.46 19.25
C ALA A 69 -19.36 -16.50 19.00
N GLU A 70 -19.65 -17.80 18.94
CA GLU A 70 -18.61 -18.84 18.81
C GLU A 70 -18.25 -19.25 17.37
N GLU A 71 -19.03 -18.85 16.36
CA GLU A 71 -18.83 -19.35 14.99
C GLU A 71 -18.65 -18.25 13.94
N ALA A 72 -17.60 -17.43 14.06
CA ALA A 72 -17.01 -16.78 12.89
C ALA A 72 -15.67 -16.12 13.21
N SER A 73 -14.62 -16.55 12.49
CA SER A 73 -13.27 -15.95 12.36
C SER A 73 -12.20 -16.51 13.31
N SER A 74 -11.04 -16.85 12.75
CA SER A 74 -9.84 -17.30 13.46
C SER A 74 -9.23 -16.23 14.39
N ALA A 75 -9.61 -14.97 14.20
CA ALA A 75 -9.47 -13.91 15.18
C ALA A 75 -10.81 -13.82 15.92
N GLY A 76 -10.87 -14.28 17.18
CA GLY A 76 -12.11 -14.28 17.98
C GLY A 76 -12.85 -12.92 18.00
N PRO A 77 -14.11 -12.90 18.45
CA PRO A 77 -14.94 -11.69 18.45
C PRO A 77 -14.20 -10.54 19.15
N GLY A 78 -13.91 -9.46 18.41
CA GLY A 78 -13.15 -8.33 18.94
C GLY A 78 -11.90 -7.94 18.14
N GLY A 79 -11.29 -8.86 17.39
CA GLY A 79 -9.95 -8.64 16.86
C GLY A 79 -8.85 -8.73 17.93
N ALA A 80 -7.58 -8.60 17.51
CA ALA A 80 -6.42 -8.79 18.38
C ALA A 80 -6.01 -7.52 19.13
N HIS A 81 -5.31 -7.70 20.25
CA HIS A 81 -4.83 -6.60 21.11
C HIS A 81 -3.49 -6.02 20.65
N SER A 82 -2.71 -6.80 19.89
CA SER A 82 -1.46 -6.36 19.28
C SER A 82 -1.45 -6.71 17.80
N TRP A 83 -0.72 -5.92 17.03
CA TRP A 83 -0.54 -6.17 15.61
C TRP A 83 0.21 -7.48 15.36
N MET A 84 1.20 -7.83 16.19
CA MET A 84 1.89 -9.12 16.15
C MET A 84 0.91 -10.30 16.13
N ASN A 85 -0.02 -10.35 17.09
CA ASN A 85 -0.96 -11.46 17.21
C ASN A 85 -1.97 -11.50 16.04
N ALA A 86 -2.43 -10.34 15.58
CA ALA A 86 -3.28 -10.26 14.38
C ALA A 86 -2.53 -10.79 13.15
N PHE A 87 -1.29 -10.35 12.94
CA PHE A 87 -0.47 -10.75 11.80
C PHE A 87 -0.14 -12.24 11.83
N LEU A 88 0.25 -12.80 12.98
CA LEU A 88 0.49 -14.23 13.14
C LEU A 88 -0.76 -15.06 12.80
N THR A 89 -1.95 -14.57 13.19
CA THR A 89 -3.22 -15.21 12.84
C THR A 89 -3.49 -15.17 11.34
N LEU A 90 -3.19 -14.03 10.67
CA LEU A 90 -3.31 -13.92 9.21
C LEU A 90 -2.37 -14.87 8.48
N VAL A 91 -1.10 -14.95 8.91
CA VAL A 91 -0.10 -15.87 8.34
C VAL A 91 -0.51 -17.31 8.55
N GLU A 92 -0.87 -17.70 9.77
CA GLU A 92 -1.27 -19.08 10.04
C GLU A 92 -2.54 -19.47 9.27
N GLY A 93 -3.48 -18.53 9.07
CA GLY A 93 -4.66 -18.74 8.22
C GLY A 93 -4.28 -19.17 6.79
N VAL A 94 -3.42 -18.38 6.11
CA VAL A 94 -3.01 -18.71 4.74
C VAL A 94 -2.15 -19.98 4.66
N LEU A 95 -1.34 -20.27 5.68
CA LEU A 95 -0.55 -21.50 5.70
C LEU A 95 -1.44 -22.73 5.86
N ARG A 96 -2.45 -22.68 6.74
CA ARG A 96 -3.44 -23.76 6.87
C ARG A 96 -4.25 -23.96 5.60
N ASP A 97 -4.70 -22.87 4.99
CA ASP A 97 -5.37 -22.92 3.69
C ASP A 97 -4.49 -23.61 2.63
N GLY A 98 -3.18 -23.33 2.63
CA GLY A 98 -2.21 -24.00 1.78
C GLY A 98 -2.07 -25.49 2.09
N GLU A 99 -1.99 -25.86 3.36
CA GLU A 99 -1.87 -27.26 3.83
C GLU A 99 -3.12 -28.07 3.45
N ASP A 100 -4.32 -27.51 3.67
CA ASP A 100 -5.61 -28.11 3.32
C ASP A 100 -5.76 -28.31 1.80
N LEU A 101 -5.22 -27.38 1.01
CA LEU A 101 -5.16 -27.48 -0.45
C LEU A 101 -3.97 -28.31 -0.96
N ALA A 102 -3.17 -28.90 -0.07
CA ALA A 102 -1.95 -29.65 -0.38
C ALA A 102 -0.95 -28.89 -1.27
N VAL A 103 -0.88 -27.56 -1.12
CA VAL A 103 0.07 -26.71 -1.84
C VAL A 103 1.47 -26.98 -1.31
N MET A 104 2.42 -27.33 -2.19
CA MET A 104 3.82 -27.48 -1.76
C MET A 104 4.47 -26.12 -1.55
N MET A 105 4.91 -25.80 -0.33
CA MET A 105 5.70 -24.60 0.00
C MET A 105 6.58 -24.83 1.24
N SER A 106 7.46 -23.87 1.54
CA SER A 106 8.39 -23.93 2.67
C SER A 106 7.73 -23.55 4.00
N TYR A 107 6.66 -24.23 4.40
CA TYR A 107 5.85 -23.91 5.59
C TYR A 107 6.68 -23.68 6.86
N SER A 108 7.57 -24.63 7.18
CA SER A 108 8.41 -24.56 8.39
C SER A 108 9.32 -23.34 8.38
N LEU A 109 9.85 -22.98 7.20
CA LEU A 109 10.75 -21.84 7.05
C LEU A 109 9.99 -20.51 7.19
N ILE A 110 8.78 -20.42 6.63
CA ILE A 110 7.90 -19.26 6.78
C ILE A 110 7.56 -19.06 8.27
N ARG A 111 7.05 -20.11 8.93
CA ARG A 111 6.71 -20.06 10.37
C ARG A 111 7.92 -19.67 11.21
N HIS A 112 9.09 -20.21 10.92
CA HIS A 112 10.34 -19.89 11.62
C HIS A 112 10.69 -18.40 11.52
N HIS A 113 10.79 -17.85 10.31
CA HIS A 113 11.20 -16.45 10.14
C HIS A 113 10.15 -15.48 10.69
N VAL A 114 8.87 -15.75 10.43
CA VAL A 114 7.77 -14.92 10.93
C VAL A 114 7.76 -14.90 12.46
N HIS A 115 7.87 -16.06 13.12
CA HIS A 115 7.90 -16.11 14.58
C HIS A 115 9.14 -15.42 15.15
N ARG A 116 10.33 -15.66 14.55
CA ARG A 116 11.60 -15.08 15.00
C ARG A 116 11.54 -13.54 15.04
N LEU A 117 11.04 -12.92 13.98
CA LEU A 117 11.00 -11.47 13.82
C LEU A 117 9.67 -10.83 14.28
N SER A 118 8.73 -11.61 14.81
CA SER A 118 7.38 -11.18 15.16
C SER A 118 7.34 -10.05 16.20
N HIS A 119 8.33 -10.01 17.10
CA HIS A 119 8.43 -9.00 18.16
C HIS A 119 8.55 -7.57 17.62
N LEU A 120 9.09 -7.37 16.41
CA LEU A 120 9.17 -6.07 15.76
C LEU A 120 7.79 -5.52 15.37
N LEU A 121 6.77 -6.37 15.29
CA LEU A 121 5.41 -5.97 14.95
C LEU A 121 4.68 -5.33 16.14
N ASP A 122 5.13 -5.55 17.38
CA ASP A 122 4.55 -4.92 18.57
C ASP A 122 4.83 -3.41 18.64
N ALA A 123 5.80 -2.92 17.85
CA ALA A 123 6.05 -1.49 17.70
C ALA A 123 4.91 -0.74 17.01
N VAL A 124 4.01 -1.45 16.32
CA VAL A 124 2.81 -0.88 15.71
C VAL A 124 1.70 -0.83 16.75
N THR A 125 1.41 0.37 17.25
CA THR A 125 0.44 0.59 18.32
C THR A 125 -0.90 1.12 17.81
N GLN A 126 -0.94 1.71 16.61
CA GLN A 126 -2.15 2.27 16.02
C GLN A 126 -2.72 1.37 14.93
N ALA A 127 -3.86 0.74 15.23
CA ALA A 127 -4.62 -0.04 14.27
C ALA A 127 -5.30 0.87 13.23
N ARG A 128 -4.77 0.93 12.01
CA ARG A 128 -5.25 1.80 10.92
C ARG A 128 -5.91 0.97 9.84
N LEU A 129 -6.92 1.53 9.17
CA LEU A 129 -7.62 0.83 8.09
C LEU A 129 -6.66 0.62 6.90
N VAL A 130 -6.50 -0.62 6.48
CA VAL A 130 -5.66 -1.04 5.37
C VAL A 130 -6.46 -1.94 4.46
N VAL A 131 -6.41 -1.65 3.17
CA VAL A 131 -6.94 -2.53 2.13
C VAL A 131 -5.76 -3.21 1.47
N LEU A 132 -5.61 -4.52 1.67
CA LEU A 132 -4.38 -5.25 1.33
C LEU A 132 -3.99 -5.14 -0.15
N ASP A 133 -4.97 -5.06 -1.04
CA ASP A 133 -4.79 -4.96 -2.50
C ASP A 133 -5.08 -3.56 -3.05
N ALA A 134 -5.26 -2.56 -2.20
CA ALA A 134 -5.37 -1.18 -2.64
C ALA A 134 -4.04 -0.73 -3.24
N GLY A 135 -4.07 -0.45 -4.54
CA GLY A 135 -2.86 -0.16 -5.31
C GLY A 135 -2.61 -1.16 -6.43
N SER A 136 -3.25 -2.34 -6.40
CA SER A 136 -3.27 -3.21 -7.57
C SER A 136 -4.05 -2.56 -8.71
N ASN A 137 -3.54 -2.66 -9.94
CA ASN A 137 -4.20 -2.08 -11.11
C ASN A 137 -5.59 -2.67 -11.36
N SER A 138 -5.90 -3.86 -10.85
CA SER A 138 -7.23 -4.46 -10.92
C SER A 138 -8.23 -3.89 -9.91
N ASN A 139 -7.73 -3.36 -8.79
CA ASN A 139 -8.56 -2.83 -7.71
C ASN A 139 -8.70 -1.29 -7.75
N VAL A 140 -7.88 -0.57 -8.51
CA VAL A 140 -7.99 0.89 -8.63
C VAL A 140 -8.90 1.31 -9.78
N LEU A 141 -9.88 2.17 -9.49
CA LEU A 141 -10.79 2.77 -10.48
C LEU A 141 -10.33 4.16 -10.89
N VAL A 142 -10.27 4.40 -12.19
CA VAL A 142 -9.83 5.67 -12.78
C VAL A 142 -10.88 6.19 -13.77
N SER A 143 -11.10 7.51 -13.76
CA SER A 143 -11.93 8.21 -14.75
C SER A 143 -11.10 9.20 -15.54
N ARG A 144 -11.36 9.34 -16.84
CA ARG A 144 -10.80 10.43 -17.63
C ARG A 144 -11.58 11.71 -17.30
N SER A 145 -10.92 12.80 -16.96
CA SER A 145 -11.59 14.08 -16.82
C SER A 145 -11.97 14.55 -18.23
N THR A 146 -13.23 14.37 -18.63
CA THR A 146 -13.79 15.19 -19.69
C THR A 146 -14.02 16.58 -19.12
N LYS A 147 -13.69 17.63 -19.88
CA LYS A 147 -13.97 19.00 -19.45
C LYS A 147 -15.48 19.11 -19.18
N PRO A 148 -15.92 19.84 -18.15
CA PRO A 148 -17.33 20.19 -18.00
C PRO A 148 -17.70 21.13 -19.16
N GLY A 149 -18.20 20.56 -20.25
CA GLY A 149 -18.48 21.26 -21.51
C GLY A 149 -19.10 20.34 -22.55
N ASP A 150 -18.77 19.04 -22.54
CA ASP A 150 -19.41 18.04 -23.38
C ASP A 150 -20.49 17.30 -22.59
N GLN A 151 -21.49 18.04 -22.09
CA GLN A 151 -22.83 17.46 -22.03
C GLN A 151 -23.33 17.49 -23.46
N GLU A 152 -23.10 16.40 -24.18
CA GLU A 152 -23.81 16.14 -25.42
C GLU A 152 -25.29 16.12 -25.06
N GLY A 153 -25.98 17.17 -25.52
CA GLY A 153 -27.36 17.43 -25.20
C GLY A 153 -28.20 16.20 -25.45
N ASP A 154 -28.99 15.86 -24.44
CA ASP A 154 -30.25 15.15 -24.62
C ASP A 154 -31.04 15.94 -25.69
N LYS A 155 -30.96 15.50 -26.94
CA LYS A 155 -31.77 16.02 -28.04
C LYS A 155 -33.10 15.30 -27.97
N PRO A 156 -34.21 15.97 -27.61
CA PRO A 156 -35.52 15.39 -27.85
C PRO A 156 -35.74 15.35 -29.36
N VAL A 157 -36.11 14.17 -29.84
CA VAL A 157 -36.54 13.92 -31.22
C VAL A 157 -37.66 14.91 -31.62
N PRO A 158 -37.59 15.61 -32.77
CA PRO A 158 -38.69 16.43 -33.24
C PRO A 158 -39.68 15.58 -34.05
N ARG A 159 -40.93 15.46 -33.58
CA ARG A 159 -42.08 15.03 -34.41
C ARG A 159 -43.24 16.02 -34.28
N ARG A 160 -43.34 16.87 -35.32
CA ARG A 160 -44.47 17.53 -36.02
C ARG A 160 -45.80 17.90 -35.31
N PRO A 161 -46.50 18.94 -35.84
CA PRO A 161 -47.38 19.81 -35.07
C PRO A 161 -48.85 19.36 -35.02
N GLY A 162 -49.50 19.66 -33.90
CA GLY A 162 -50.95 19.69 -33.71
C GLY A 162 -51.32 20.95 -32.93
N LYS A 163 -52.46 21.55 -33.28
CA LYS A 163 -52.94 22.90 -32.96
C LYS A 163 -53.47 23.06 -31.52
N GLU A 164 -53.83 24.32 -31.24
CA GLU A 164 -54.73 24.87 -30.18
C GLU A 164 -53.97 25.40 -28.95
N GLU A 165 -53.77 26.72 -28.78
CA GLU A 165 -54.69 27.85 -28.48
C GLU A 165 -54.72 28.20 -26.97
N GLY A 166 -54.67 29.50 -26.66
CA GLY A 166 -54.74 30.10 -25.30
C GLY A 166 -53.37 30.58 -24.80
N GLU A 167 -52.92 31.81 -25.06
CA GLU A 167 -53.33 33.11 -24.48
C GLU A 167 -52.97 33.31 -22.98
N VAL A 168 -52.52 34.54 -22.69
CA VAL A 168 -52.45 35.23 -21.38
C VAL A 168 -51.05 35.40 -20.74
N THR A 169 -50.35 36.42 -21.25
CA THR A 169 -49.77 37.60 -20.56
C THR A 169 -49.05 37.49 -19.20
N GLY A 170 -47.87 38.11 -19.14
CA GLY A 170 -47.31 38.68 -17.90
C GLY A 170 -45.88 39.26 -18.02
N LYS A 171 -45.76 40.59 -18.18
CA LYS A 171 -44.56 41.43 -17.93
C LYS A 171 -44.06 41.26 -16.48
N ALA A 172 -42.87 41.64 -15.98
CA ALA A 172 -41.88 42.69 -16.30
C ALA A 172 -40.55 42.33 -15.54
N GLU A 173 -39.34 42.68 -16.03
CA GLU A 173 -38.45 43.76 -15.52
C GLU A 173 -38.10 43.70 -14.00
N LYS A 174 -36.87 43.89 -13.46
CA LYS A 174 -35.54 44.36 -13.94
C LYS A 174 -34.57 44.42 -12.71
N THR A 175 -33.28 44.66 -12.97
CA THR A 175 -32.25 45.31 -12.09
C THR A 175 -31.68 44.48 -10.92
N GLY A 176 -30.40 44.46 -10.55
CA GLY A 176 -29.17 45.21 -10.92
C GLY A 176 -28.17 45.13 -9.73
N GLU A 177 -26.87 45.37 -9.97
CA GLU A 177 -25.71 45.52 -9.02
C GLU A 177 -25.06 44.21 -8.49
N ILE A 178 -23.77 43.84 -8.68
CA ILE A 178 -22.40 44.42 -8.77
C ILE A 178 -21.62 44.46 -7.41
N LYS A 179 -20.54 43.65 -7.38
CA LYS A 179 -19.30 43.64 -6.54
C LYS A 179 -19.47 43.23 -5.06
N GLU A 180 -18.63 42.34 -4.50
CA GLU A 180 -17.20 42.57 -4.30
C GLU A 180 -16.36 41.28 -4.13
N MET A 181 -15.06 41.43 -4.34
CA MET A 181 -13.99 40.45 -4.39
C MET A 181 -13.65 39.80 -3.04
N THR A 182 -13.38 38.50 -3.05
CA THR A 182 -12.33 37.92 -2.20
C THR A 182 -11.56 36.90 -3.03
N LYS A 183 -10.33 37.28 -3.39
CA LYS A 183 -9.37 36.42 -4.09
C LYS A 183 -8.71 35.52 -3.05
N GLU A 184 -9.08 34.24 -3.04
CA GLU A 184 -8.20 33.20 -2.51
C GLU A 184 -7.56 32.44 -3.67
N ASN A 185 -6.24 32.35 -3.63
CA ASN A 185 -5.37 31.77 -4.64
C ASN A 185 -5.62 30.27 -4.79
N ALA A 186 -6.55 29.90 -5.66
CA ALA A 186 -6.55 28.60 -6.31
C ALA A 186 -5.54 28.64 -7.46
N SER A 187 -4.38 27.99 -7.27
CA SER A 187 -3.42 27.68 -8.32
C SER A 187 -4.13 26.85 -9.40
N LYS A 188 -4.58 27.55 -10.45
CA LYS A 188 -5.29 27.00 -11.59
C LYS A 188 -4.27 26.30 -12.49
N SER A 189 -4.02 25.00 -12.26
CA SER A 189 -3.25 24.19 -13.20
C SER A 189 -4.05 24.05 -14.51
N MET A 190 -3.48 24.49 -15.63
CA MET A 190 -4.05 24.30 -16.96
C MET A 190 -4.38 22.82 -17.19
N GLY A 191 -5.66 22.52 -17.40
CA GLY A 191 -6.15 21.16 -17.56
C GLY A 191 -5.78 20.56 -18.92
N SER A 192 -4.71 19.75 -18.93
CA SER A 192 -4.69 18.59 -19.81
C SER A 192 -5.85 17.65 -19.39
N PRO A 193 -6.46 16.89 -20.32
CA PRO A 193 -7.45 15.88 -19.97
C PRO A 193 -6.78 14.78 -19.15
N GLY A 194 -6.76 14.95 -17.82
CA GLY A 194 -6.06 14.08 -16.89
C GLY A 194 -6.91 12.89 -16.46
N PHE A 195 -6.23 11.80 -16.13
CA PHE A 195 -6.86 10.69 -15.42
C PHE A 195 -6.94 11.00 -13.93
N SER A 196 -8.09 10.71 -13.32
CA SER A 196 -8.32 10.90 -11.89
C SER A 196 -8.74 9.57 -11.23
N VAL A 197 -8.05 9.21 -10.14
CA VAL A 197 -8.37 8.05 -9.32
C VAL A 197 -9.66 8.33 -8.55
N ARG A 198 -10.65 7.45 -8.71
CA ARG A 198 -11.99 7.60 -8.10
C ARG A 198 -12.19 6.78 -6.85
N GLY A 199 -11.46 5.68 -6.70
CA GLY A 199 -11.57 4.81 -5.54
C GLY A 199 -11.14 3.39 -5.85
N LEU A 200 -11.66 2.46 -5.05
CA LEU A 200 -11.38 1.02 -5.15
C LEU A 200 -12.61 0.26 -5.67
N ARG A 201 -12.35 -0.85 -6.37
CA ARG A 201 -13.38 -1.78 -6.86
C ARG A 201 -13.87 -2.74 -5.77
N ASP A 202 -12.96 -3.18 -4.92
CA ASP A 202 -13.13 -4.25 -3.94
C ASP A 202 -12.58 -3.80 -2.58
N TRP A 203 -13.37 -4.05 -1.54
CA TRP A 203 -13.09 -3.75 -0.14
C TRP A 203 -13.17 -5.03 0.73
N SER A 204 -13.13 -6.22 0.13
CA SER A 204 -13.23 -7.49 0.86
C SER A 204 -12.01 -7.77 1.73
N ASN A 205 -10.82 -7.36 1.28
CA ASN A 205 -9.55 -7.61 1.98
C ASN A 205 -9.13 -6.44 2.87
N CYS A 206 -10.05 -5.96 3.72
CA CYS A 206 -9.78 -4.88 4.66
C CYS A 206 -9.40 -5.40 6.05
N ILE A 207 -8.38 -4.80 6.64
CA ILE A 207 -7.93 -5.03 8.01
C ILE A 207 -7.71 -3.71 8.75
N PHE A 208 -7.74 -3.74 10.07
CA PHE A 208 -7.10 -2.72 10.90
C PHE A 208 -5.69 -3.20 11.29
N GLY A 209 -4.65 -2.52 10.82
CA GLY A 209 -3.26 -2.98 10.87
C GLY A 209 -2.23 -1.89 10.62
N ASP A 210 -1.01 -2.31 10.31
CA ASP A 210 0.10 -1.45 9.86
C ASP A 210 -0.13 -0.99 8.40
N PRO A 211 -0.12 0.31 8.08
CA PRO A 211 -0.25 0.82 6.70
C PRO A 211 0.73 0.19 5.69
N LEU A 212 1.94 -0.18 6.13
CA LEU A 212 2.96 -0.84 5.30
C LEU A 212 2.52 -2.22 4.80
N MET A 213 1.50 -2.82 5.41
CA MET A 213 0.93 -4.10 4.99
C MET A 213 0.21 -4.01 3.64
N THR A 214 -0.03 -2.82 3.09
CA THR A 214 -0.60 -2.66 1.74
C THR A 214 0.36 -3.23 0.68
N ALA A 215 -0.12 -4.10 -0.22
CA ALA A 215 0.72 -4.72 -1.24
C ALA A 215 1.47 -3.73 -2.15
N ALA A 216 0.93 -2.51 -2.30
CA ALA A 216 1.56 -1.42 -3.04
C ALA A 216 2.98 -1.06 -2.55
N PHE A 217 3.32 -1.36 -1.29
CA PHE A 217 4.65 -1.12 -0.73
C PHE A 217 5.64 -2.28 -0.95
N ASN A 218 5.17 -3.45 -1.33
CA ASN A 218 5.99 -4.67 -1.44
C ASN A 218 6.57 -4.87 -2.85
N GLU A 219 6.13 -4.08 -3.85
CA GLU A 219 6.53 -4.21 -5.26
C GLU A 219 7.34 -3.01 -5.74
N ALA A 220 8.44 -2.68 -5.05
CA ALA A 220 9.31 -1.53 -5.38
C ALA A 220 8.45 -0.26 -5.66
N PRO A 221 7.82 0.30 -4.63
CA PRO A 221 6.80 1.32 -4.79
C PRO A 221 7.32 2.48 -5.63
N SER A 222 6.50 2.92 -6.59
CA SER A 222 6.89 4.01 -7.46
C SER A 222 7.19 5.27 -6.63
N PRO A 223 8.17 6.10 -7.04
CA PRO A 223 8.54 7.30 -6.30
C PRO A 223 7.35 8.26 -6.13
N GLU A 224 6.48 8.28 -7.14
CA GLU A 224 5.23 9.05 -7.16
C GLU A 224 4.22 8.55 -6.13
N LEU A 225 4.06 7.22 -6.01
CA LEU A 225 3.20 6.63 -4.98
C LEU A 225 3.70 6.97 -3.58
N LEU A 226 5.01 6.84 -3.33
CA LEU A 226 5.62 7.21 -2.05
C LEU A 226 5.40 8.70 -1.74
N ARG A 227 5.62 9.59 -2.72
CA ARG A 227 5.36 11.03 -2.57
C ARG A 227 3.89 11.33 -2.27
N GLY A 228 2.97 10.64 -2.95
CA GLY A 228 1.53 10.76 -2.73
C GLY A 228 1.09 10.27 -1.36
N PHE A 229 1.73 9.21 -0.86
CA PHE A 229 1.46 8.65 0.46
C PHE A 229 2.04 9.52 1.59
N GLY A 230 3.09 10.29 1.30
CA GLY A 230 3.68 11.25 2.24
C GLY A 230 5.13 10.94 2.62
N TYR A 231 5.91 10.31 1.76
CA TYR A 231 7.37 10.22 1.93
C TYR A 231 8.09 11.44 1.33
N SER A 232 9.16 11.88 1.98
CA SER A 232 10.12 12.89 1.52
C SER A 232 11.43 12.24 1.06
N ASN A 233 12.28 13.05 0.40
CA ASN A 233 13.62 12.66 -0.06
C ASN A 233 13.62 11.42 -0.96
N ILE A 234 12.60 11.28 -1.80
CA ILE A 234 12.56 10.24 -2.82
C ILE A 234 13.56 10.64 -3.92
N PRO A 235 14.56 9.80 -4.26
CA PRO A 235 15.44 10.07 -5.39
C PRO A 235 14.60 10.27 -6.65
N ALA A 236 14.74 11.44 -7.29
CA ALA A 236 14.14 11.64 -8.59
C ALA A 236 14.73 10.61 -9.55
N LEU A 237 13.89 9.95 -10.34
CA LEU A 237 14.38 9.24 -11.51
C LEU A 237 14.89 10.32 -12.46
N ASP A 238 16.18 10.27 -12.77
CA ASP A 238 16.83 11.18 -13.72
C ASP A 238 16.09 11.12 -15.06
N ASP A 239 15.24 12.12 -15.32
CA ASP A 239 14.73 12.44 -16.65
C ASP A 239 15.79 13.36 -17.29
N ASP A 240 16.44 12.85 -18.35
CA ASP A 240 17.30 13.50 -19.35
C ASP A 240 18.78 13.82 -19.06
N ASP A 241 19.61 13.14 -19.88
CA ASP A 241 20.67 13.67 -20.73
C ASP A 241 21.10 15.14 -20.51
N ASN A 242 22.37 15.30 -20.14
CA ASN A 242 23.19 16.51 -20.32
C ASN A 242 22.82 17.75 -19.48
N THR A 243 23.42 17.89 -18.28
CA THR A 243 24.31 19.02 -17.93
C THR A 243 25.05 18.74 -16.61
N SER A 244 26.36 18.90 -16.69
CA SER A 244 27.39 18.80 -15.65
C SER A 244 27.08 19.54 -14.32
N SER A 245 27.58 18.94 -13.23
CA SER A 245 27.94 19.53 -11.94
C SER A 245 26.85 19.81 -10.89
N LEU A 246 26.31 18.74 -10.29
CA LEU A 246 25.77 18.80 -8.92
C LEU A 246 26.37 17.65 -8.08
N PRO A 247 26.54 17.84 -6.77
CA PRO A 247 27.18 16.86 -5.89
C PRO A 247 26.39 15.55 -5.89
N PRO A 248 27.02 14.41 -5.55
CA PRO A 248 26.38 13.11 -5.64
C PRO A 248 25.07 13.08 -4.83
N PRO A 249 24.00 12.45 -5.34
CA PRO A 249 22.78 12.29 -4.56
C PRO A 249 23.17 11.57 -3.27
N THR A 250 22.97 12.23 -2.14
CA THR A 250 23.09 11.57 -0.85
C THR A 250 22.06 10.46 -0.84
N THR A 251 22.54 9.21 -0.72
CA THR A 251 21.78 7.97 -0.60
C THR A 251 20.91 8.04 0.67
N SER A 252 19.89 8.88 0.64
CA SER A 252 18.97 9.09 1.75
C SER A 252 17.78 8.18 1.50
N THR A 253 17.60 7.22 2.40
CA THR A 253 16.45 6.33 2.40
C THR A 253 15.17 7.18 2.44
N PRO A 254 14.14 6.85 1.65
CA PRO A 254 12.82 7.48 1.75
C PRO A 254 12.37 7.61 3.20
N THR A 255 12.10 8.83 3.65
CA THR A 255 11.63 9.08 5.03
C THR A 255 10.15 9.45 5.03
N PRO A 256 9.31 8.86 5.89
CA PRO A 256 7.95 9.33 6.08
C PRO A 256 7.95 10.78 6.60
N ILE A 257 7.12 11.64 6.03
CA ILE A 257 6.92 13.04 6.49
C ILE A 257 6.01 13.08 7.73
N ASP A 258 5.26 12.01 7.99
CA ASP A 258 4.14 11.97 8.93
C ASP A 258 4.23 10.74 9.84
N ASP A 259 3.66 10.84 11.04
CA ASP A 259 3.61 9.82 12.12
C ASP A 259 2.71 8.61 11.76
N MET A 260 2.41 8.42 10.48
CA MET A 260 1.57 7.32 10.02
C MET A 260 2.33 6.00 9.98
N ILE A 261 3.64 6.03 9.80
CA ILE A 261 4.52 4.86 9.86
C ILE A 261 5.23 4.85 11.21
N GLU A 262 4.79 3.95 12.09
CA GLU A 262 5.43 3.72 13.39
C GLU A 262 6.75 2.97 13.21
N ASP A 263 7.71 3.17 14.11
CA ASP A 263 9.00 2.46 14.11
C ASP A 263 9.67 2.41 12.70
N PRO A 264 10.13 3.57 12.19
CA PRO A 264 10.73 3.65 10.86
C PRO A 264 12.08 2.92 10.76
N GLU A 265 12.74 2.66 11.89
CA GLU A 265 14.05 1.98 11.94
C GLU A 265 13.97 0.49 11.60
N ASN A 266 12.85 -0.19 11.92
CA ASN A 266 12.61 -1.59 11.55
C ASN A 266 11.53 -1.76 10.46
N ALA A 267 11.11 -0.67 9.81
CA ALA A 267 10.05 -0.68 8.81
C ALA A 267 10.38 -1.56 7.59
N ASP A 268 11.65 -1.65 7.22
CA ASP A 268 12.16 -2.52 6.15
C ASP A 268 12.01 -4.01 6.50
N ILE A 269 12.29 -4.39 7.76
CA ILE A 269 12.08 -5.76 8.24
C ILE A 269 10.58 -6.09 8.28
N ARG A 270 9.73 -5.15 8.72
CA ARG A 270 8.27 -5.34 8.67
C ARG A 270 7.77 -5.51 7.24
N LEU A 271 8.28 -4.72 6.29
CA LEU A 271 7.97 -4.89 4.86
C LEU A 271 8.38 -6.29 4.35
N LEU A 272 9.52 -6.86 4.77
CA LEU A 272 9.88 -8.23 4.43
C LEU A 272 8.87 -9.26 4.96
N LEU A 273 8.40 -9.08 6.20
CA LEU A 273 7.37 -9.95 6.78
C LEU A 273 6.05 -9.87 5.99
N TYR A 274 5.63 -8.65 5.63
CA TYR A 274 4.42 -8.43 4.84
C TYR A 274 4.58 -9.00 3.42
N GLU A 275 5.71 -8.77 2.77
CA GLU A 275 6.02 -9.35 1.46
C GLU A 275 5.98 -10.88 1.50
N CYS A 276 6.48 -11.50 2.56
CA CYS A 276 6.39 -12.95 2.78
C CYS A 276 4.92 -13.42 2.85
N TYR A 277 4.08 -12.74 3.62
CA TYR A 277 2.65 -13.01 3.69
C TYR A 277 1.97 -12.87 2.32
N HIS A 278 2.19 -11.75 1.61
CA HIS A 278 1.58 -11.51 0.30
C HIS A 278 2.04 -12.51 -0.76
N ALA A 279 3.29 -12.93 -0.72
CA ALA A 279 3.82 -13.96 -1.61
C ALA A 279 3.15 -15.32 -1.32
N ALA A 280 3.00 -15.70 -0.04
CA ALA A 280 2.30 -16.92 0.36
C ALA A 280 0.82 -16.90 -0.10
N VAL A 281 0.08 -15.81 0.16
CA VAL A 281 -1.29 -15.61 -0.33
C VAL A 281 -1.32 -15.70 -1.86
N GLY A 282 -0.36 -15.10 -2.55
CA GLY A 282 -0.25 -15.14 -4.01
C GLY A 282 -0.13 -16.55 -4.58
N VAL A 283 0.58 -17.45 -3.88
CA VAL A 283 0.70 -18.87 -4.23
C VAL A 283 -0.63 -19.58 -3.96
N VAL A 284 -1.12 -19.56 -2.73
CA VAL A 284 -2.33 -20.29 -2.30
C VAL A 284 -3.56 -19.87 -3.12
N ARG A 285 -3.69 -18.58 -3.42
CA ARG A 285 -4.82 -18.03 -4.19
C ARG A 285 -5.01 -18.70 -5.56
N GLN A 286 -3.95 -19.19 -6.21
CA GLN A 286 -4.09 -19.84 -7.52
C GLN A 286 -4.75 -21.22 -7.44
N PHE A 287 -4.81 -21.83 -6.26
CA PHE A 287 -5.34 -23.18 -6.04
C PHE A 287 -6.84 -23.19 -5.71
N TYR A 288 -7.42 -22.08 -5.25
CA TYR A 288 -8.87 -21.97 -5.04
C TYR A 288 -9.69 -22.00 -6.35
N ARG A 289 -9.14 -21.45 -7.44
CA ARG A 289 -9.75 -21.50 -8.77
C ARG A 289 -8.66 -21.47 -9.85
N PRO A 290 -8.23 -22.64 -10.37
CA PRO A 290 -7.18 -22.73 -11.38
C PRO A 290 -7.55 -21.91 -12.62
N ALA A 291 -6.89 -20.77 -12.81
CA ALA A 291 -7.21 -19.81 -13.88
C ALA A 291 -6.49 -20.12 -15.21
N GLY A 292 -6.23 -21.39 -15.50
CA GLY A 292 -5.49 -21.83 -16.69
C GLY A 292 -4.05 -21.31 -16.74
N THR A 293 -3.54 -21.02 -17.93
CA THR A 293 -2.14 -20.61 -18.21
C THR A 293 -1.72 -19.33 -17.46
N ASP A 294 -2.63 -18.37 -17.31
CA ASP A 294 -2.38 -17.15 -16.53
C ASP A 294 -2.24 -17.42 -15.03
N GLY A 295 -2.94 -18.44 -14.52
CA GLY A 295 -2.80 -18.92 -13.16
C GLY A 295 -1.39 -19.42 -12.89
N THR A 296 -0.85 -20.28 -13.76
CA THR A 296 0.51 -20.83 -13.65
C THR A 296 1.57 -19.72 -13.68
N ARG A 297 1.42 -18.71 -14.54
CA ARG A 297 2.38 -17.59 -14.60
C ARG A 297 2.39 -16.77 -13.31
N ARG A 298 1.21 -16.45 -12.77
CA ARG A 298 1.07 -15.73 -11.50
C ARG A 298 1.58 -16.55 -10.31
N GLU A 299 1.28 -17.84 -10.30
CA GLU A 299 1.77 -18.78 -9.29
C GLU A 299 3.30 -18.78 -9.27
N MET A 300 3.94 -19.02 -10.42
CA MET A 300 5.39 -19.06 -10.52
C MET A 300 6.05 -17.72 -10.14
N ALA A 301 5.41 -16.59 -10.46
CA ALA A 301 5.86 -15.29 -9.99
C ALA A 301 5.77 -15.16 -8.46
N ALA A 302 4.66 -15.60 -7.86
CA ALA A 302 4.50 -15.60 -6.40
C ALA A 302 5.51 -16.53 -5.70
N ARG A 303 5.78 -17.72 -6.25
CA ARG A 303 6.79 -18.65 -5.74
C ARG A 303 8.20 -18.07 -5.79
N ARG A 304 8.57 -17.41 -6.89
CA ARG A 304 9.87 -16.73 -7.00
C ARG A 304 10.01 -15.64 -5.95
N ARG A 305 8.98 -14.80 -5.78
CA ARG A 305 8.95 -13.78 -4.72
C ARG A 305 9.11 -14.38 -3.34
N LEU A 306 8.36 -15.45 -3.04
CA LEU A 306 8.46 -16.15 -1.77
C LEU A 306 9.88 -16.67 -1.51
N ALA A 307 10.55 -17.23 -2.51
CA ALA A 307 11.95 -17.64 -2.39
C ALA A 307 12.89 -16.45 -2.12
N THR A 308 12.73 -15.35 -2.87
CA THR A 308 13.54 -14.14 -2.68
C THR A 308 13.39 -13.55 -1.28
N VAL A 309 12.16 -13.38 -0.79
CA VAL A 309 11.91 -12.77 0.52
C VAL A 309 12.38 -13.68 1.67
N LEU A 310 12.25 -15.00 1.53
CA LEU A 310 12.78 -15.93 2.54
C LEU A 310 14.31 -15.86 2.64
N ASN A 311 15.00 -15.71 1.52
CA ASN A 311 16.46 -15.49 1.53
C ASN A 311 16.81 -14.16 2.23
N ARG A 312 16.10 -13.07 1.90
CA ARG A 312 16.31 -11.77 2.55
C ARG A 312 16.02 -11.83 4.05
N LEU A 313 14.95 -12.51 4.47
CA LEU A 313 14.63 -12.73 5.88
C LEU A 313 15.72 -13.54 6.59
N ALA A 314 16.35 -14.51 5.92
CA ALA A 314 17.45 -15.28 6.50
C ALA A 314 18.71 -14.43 6.77
N GLU A 315 18.93 -13.37 5.99
CA GLU A 315 20.05 -12.44 6.16
C GLU A 315 19.85 -11.40 7.28
N VAL A 316 18.61 -11.22 7.75
CA VAL A 316 18.32 -10.31 8.87
C VAL A 316 18.89 -10.90 10.17
N ASP A 317 19.91 -10.24 10.72
CA ASP A 317 20.52 -10.53 12.01
C ASP A 317 19.84 -9.73 13.13
N GLU A 318 19.47 -10.40 14.22
CA GLU A 318 18.76 -9.85 15.39
C GLU A 318 19.56 -8.74 16.11
N ASN A 319 20.87 -8.67 15.86
CA ASN A 319 21.81 -7.86 16.63
C ASN A 319 22.21 -6.52 16.00
N ALA A 320 21.67 -6.14 14.84
CA ALA A 320 22.00 -4.84 14.21
C ALA A 320 21.55 -3.62 15.05
N GLY A 321 20.64 -3.80 16.01
CA GLY A 321 20.16 -2.75 16.94
C GLY A 321 21.00 -2.51 18.20
N LYS A 322 22.14 -3.21 18.40
CA LYS A 322 22.98 -3.04 19.61
C LYS A 322 24.37 -2.46 19.31
N ARG A 323 24.40 -1.19 18.87
CA ARG A 323 25.55 -0.27 18.72
C ARG A 323 26.80 -0.77 17.97
N PRO A 324 27.47 0.11 17.19
CA PRO A 324 28.79 -0.17 16.66
C PRO A 324 29.78 -0.25 17.81
N ARG A 325 30.52 -1.36 17.91
CA ARG A 325 31.76 -1.35 18.67
C ARG A 325 32.68 -0.36 17.99
N THR A 326 32.91 0.77 18.64
CA THR A 326 34.02 1.67 18.36
C THR A 326 35.28 0.83 18.29
N ALA A 327 35.74 0.52 17.07
CA ALA A 327 37.12 0.10 16.86
C ALA A 327 37.94 1.36 17.13
N SER A 328 38.32 1.52 18.40
CA SER A 328 39.31 2.50 18.82
C SER A 328 40.53 2.26 17.95
N ILE A 329 40.82 3.27 17.13
CA ILE A 329 42.09 3.43 16.45
C ILE A 329 43.13 3.58 17.56
N ASP A 330 43.79 2.48 17.90
CA ASP A 330 45.09 2.52 18.55
C ASP A 330 46.12 1.93 17.60
N ILE A 331 46.69 2.87 16.86
CA ILE A 331 47.91 2.82 16.09
C ILE A 331 49.03 2.20 16.94
N TRP A 332 49.62 1.08 16.49
CA TRP A 332 50.99 0.73 16.86
C TRP A 332 51.80 0.28 15.63
N PRO A 333 53.09 0.65 15.54
CA PRO A 333 53.76 0.99 14.29
C PRO A 333 54.62 -0.14 13.70
N MET A 334 54.91 0.00 12.41
CA MET A 334 55.82 -0.84 11.64
C MET A 334 57.27 -0.87 12.17
N LYS A 335 57.84 -2.09 12.16
CA LYS A 335 59.22 -2.51 11.80
C LYS A 335 60.38 -1.51 11.93
N LYS A 336 61.42 -1.93 12.68
CA LYS A 336 62.82 -2.29 12.26
C LYS A 336 63.76 -2.29 13.49
N PRO A 337 65.04 -2.74 13.44
CA PRO A 337 65.80 -3.47 12.42
C PRO A 337 66.58 -4.70 12.97
N LYS A 338 67.48 -5.22 12.13
CA LYS A 338 68.36 -6.39 12.25
C LYS A 338 69.77 -5.99 12.74
N SER A 339 70.37 -6.80 13.62
CA SER A 339 71.83 -7.02 13.86
C SER A 339 71.95 -8.11 14.94
N ASP A 340 72.45 -9.32 14.69
CA ASP A 340 73.82 -9.78 14.38
C ASP A 340 74.73 -9.97 15.61
N ASN A 341 75.42 -11.13 15.61
CA ASN A 341 76.45 -11.66 16.53
C ASN A 341 76.04 -11.98 17.97
N GLY A 342 76.44 -13.09 18.59
CA GLY A 342 77.43 -14.11 18.26
C GLY A 342 77.99 -14.68 19.57
N ALA A 343 78.25 -16.00 19.59
CA ALA A 343 79.15 -16.74 20.49
C ALA A 343 78.92 -16.68 22.02
N ASP A 344 78.77 -17.84 22.67
CA ASP A 344 79.92 -18.53 23.27
C ASP A 344 79.54 -19.88 23.90
N GLU A 345 80.54 -20.74 23.93
CA GLU A 345 80.55 -22.17 24.22
C GLU A 345 80.34 -22.55 25.70
N ASP A 346 80.10 -23.86 25.86
CA ASP A 346 80.08 -24.72 27.05
C ASP A 346 81.21 -24.50 28.09
N PRO A 347 81.15 -25.18 29.26
CA PRO A 347 82.35 -25.47 30.03
C PRO A 347 83.20 -26.63 29.47
#